data_AF-A0A160MGU1-F1
#
_entry.id   AF-A0A160MGU1-F1
#
_cell.length_a   1.000
_cell.length_b   1.000
_cell.length_c   1.000
_cell.angle_alpha   90.00
_cell.angle_beta   90.00
_cell.angle_gamma   90.00
#
_symmetry.space_group_name_H-M   'P 1'
#
loop_
_entity.id
_entity.type
_entity.pdbx_description
1 polymer ?
#
loop_
_entity_poly.entity_id
_entity_poly.type
_entity_poly.pdbx_seq_one_letter_code
_entity_poly.pdbx_strand_id
1 'polypeptide(L)'
;MEIKITDFVGKGSSLLFSFPLYTKIKFDLEVESRDEIEVLDYNEEFGPTILNHTEYIEGMDFRFLKTIFLKEHNIYSYCPECKRDNYIVSNGLEAILDNDTDDILTIGTNISSAEENEAHEQYALEKLQSRAKEFFEKVFGETNTIQLKFHCTSKHKHKMYVIFHLTEDGYLIKTGQYPSIMDFEKFKNLDEIFGKDNVSKKDFRTATILKTHNYGVAAFLYLRRIFERLIILKAQTAISEGLLREEDFEKKKMQEKVKQLHELGKIPDYLNENKTFIYGILSKGLHQLTEKDCLANYEPLKEAILIILKENSDLEKREKIKKETSKKLNSIHTEMKSK
;
A
#
# COMPACT_ATOMS: atom_id res chain seq x y z
N MET A 1 9.75 12.36 -8.69
CA MET A 1 8.38 12.86 -8.51
C MET A 1 8.28 13.21 -7.04
N GLU A 2 8.11 14.48 -6.73
CA GLU A 2 7.98 14.96 -5.35
C GLU A 2 6.60 14.50 -4.85
N ILE A 3 6.56 13.75 -3.74
CA ILE A 3 5.32 13.27 -3.15
C ILE A 3 4.83 14.36 -2.20
N LYS A 4 3.61 14.86 -2.42
CA LYS A 4 3.03 15.90 -1.57
C LYS A 4 2.18 15.27 -0.48
N ILE A 5 2.07 15.93 0.67
CA ILE A 5 1.23 15.44 1.76
C ILE A 5 -0.27 15.46 1.37
N THR A 6 -0.66 16.33 0.45
CA THR A 6 -2.00 16.35 -0.17
C THR A 6 -2.36 15.06 -0.89
N ASP A 7 -1.37 14.31 -1.42
CA ASP A 7 -1.60 13.01 -2.07
C ASP A 7 -2.17 11.94 -1.12
N PHE A 8 -2.12 12.21 0.19
CA PHE A 8 -2.62 11.33 1.26
C PHE A 8 -3.98 11.76 1.81
N VAL A 9 -4.41 12.99 1.52
CA VAL A 9 -5.71 13.52 1.96
C VAL A 9 -6.82 12.65 1.35
N GLY A 10 -7.77 12.21 2.18
CA GLY A 10 -8.87 11.32 1.79
C GLY A 10 -8.53 9.82 1.73
N LYS A 11 -7.26 9.42 1.79
CA LYS A 11 -6.85 8.00 1.88
C LYS A 11 -6.72 7.49 3.33
N GLY A 12 -6.86 8.40 4.29
CA GLY A 12 -6.90 8.12 5.73
C GLY A 12 -5.59 7.58 6.32
N SER A 13 -5.58 7.36 7.64
CA SER A 13 -4.42 6.84 8.38
C SER A 13 -4.05 5.39 8.07
N SER A 14 -4.86 4.69 7.26
CA SER A 14 -4.56 3.35 6.75
C SER A 14 -3.23 3.28 5.97
N LEU A 15 -2.83 4.38 5.32
CA LEU A 15 -1.59 4.46 4.57
C LEU A 15 -0.33 4.46 5.44
N LEU A 16 -0.47 4.77 6.74
CA LEU A 16 0.67 4.88 7.65
C LEU A 16 1.48 3.59 7.71
N PHE A 17 0.85 2.42 7.53
CA PHE A 17 1.53 1.11 7.56
C PHE A 17 1.99 0.60 6.20
N SER A 18 1.39 1.07 5.09
CA SER A 18 1.72 0.61 3.73
C SER A 18 2.78 1.48 3.05
N PHE A 19 3.02 2.69 3.57
CA PHE A 19 3.94 3.63 2.94
C PHE A 19 5.41 3.19 3.08
N PRO A 20 6.25 3.31 2.03
CA PRO A 20 7.64 2.89 2.11
C PRO A 20 8.48 3.72 3.09
N LEU A 21 9.47 3.06 3.68
CA LEU A 21 10.49 3.74 4.48
C LEU A 21 11.36 4.64 3.60
N TYR A 22 11.84 5.73 4.20
CA TYR A 22 12.67 6.78 3.59
C TYR A 22 12.03 7.57 2.46
N THR A 23 10.71 7.43 2.29
CA THR A 23 9.99 8.27 1.35
C THR A 23 9.89 9.69 1.93
N LYS A 24 10.34 10.67 1.15
CA LYS A 24 10.21 12.09 1.47
C LYS A 24 8.83 12.59 1.06
N ILE A 25 8.10 13.14 2.02
CA ILE A 25 6.81 13.78 1.81
C ILE A 25 7.02 15.28 2.02
N LYS A 26 6.75 16.07 0.98
CA LYS A 26 6.75 17.52 1.08
C LYS A 26 5.41 17.99 1.63
N PHE A 27 5.45 19.04 2.45
CA PHE A 27 4.28 19.79 2.88
C PHE A 27 4.58 21.27 2.78
N ASP A 28 3.57 22.06 2.45
CA ASP A 28 3.67 23.51 2.28
C ASP A 28 2.91 24.19 3.45
N LEU A 29 3.50 25.22 4.07
CA LEU A 29 2.85 26.02 5.11
C LEU A 29 2.28 27.29 4.49
N GLU A 30 0.99 27.25 4.17
CA GLU A 30 0.28 28.32 3.48
C GLU A 30 -0.93 28.78 4.29
N VAL A 31 -1.38 30.00 4.00
CA VAL A 31 -2.63 30.56 4.55
C VAL A 31 -3.70 30.41 3.46
N GLU A 32 -4.85 29.87 3.85
CA GLU A 32 -6.05 29.86 3.01
C GLU A 32 -7.02 30.92 3.53
N SER A 33 -7.95 31.39 2.68
CA SER A 33 -9.03 32.27 3.12
C SER A 33 -10.39 31.67 2.79
N ARG A 34 -11.39 31.96 3.64
CA ARG A 34 -12.80 31.68 3.38
C ARG A 34 -13.64 32.89 3.76
N ASP A 35 -14.60 33.21 2.92
CA ASP A 35 -15.52 34.32 3.17
C ASP A 35 -16.82 33.80 3.79
N GLU A 36 -17.24 34.44 4.88
CA GLU A 36 -18.51 34.21 5.56
C GLU A 36 -19.35 35.48 5.60
N ILE A 37 -20.67 35.32 5.45
CA ILE A 37 -21.62 36.42 5.44
C ILE A 37 -22.49 36.32 6.69
N GLU A 38 -22.42 37.32 7.56
CA GLU A 38 -23.30 37.44 8.73
C GLU A 38 -24.42 38.45 8.43
N VAL A 39 -25.67 38.05 8.66
CA VAL A 39 -26.84 38.94 8.53
C VAL A 39 -27.27 39.36 9.93
N LEU A 40 -27.09 40.64 10.26
CA LEU A 40 -27.36 41.18 11.59
C LEU A 40 -28.85 41.47 11.82
N ASP A 41 -29.48 42.12 10.86
CA ASP A 41 -30.89 42.53 10.94
C ASP A 41 -31.49 42.65 9.53
N TYR A 42 -32.81 42.60 9.43
CA TYR A 42 -33.54 42.72 8.17
C TYR A 42 -34.56 43.86 8.23
N ASN A 43 -34.40 44.83 7.32
CA ASN A 43 -35.35 45.92 7.15
C ASN A 43 -36.12 45.75 5.83
N GLU A 44 -37.45 45.87 5.86
CA GLU A 44 -38.30 45.71 4.66
C GLU A 44 -38.05 46.80 3.58
N GLU A 45 -37.60 47.99 3.97
CA GLU A 45 -37.33 49.12 3.07
C GLU A 45 -35.89 49.15 2.56
N PHE A 46 -34.92 48.75 3.39
CA PHE A 46 -33.48 48.86 3.10
C PHE A 46 -32.77 47.50 2.86
N GLY A 47 -33.46 46.38 3.10
CA GLY A 47 -32.89 45.04 3.00
C GLY A 47 -32.09 44.60 4.24
N PRO A 48 -31.37 43.47 4.16
CA PRO A 48 -30.55 42.96 5.26
C PRO A 48 -29.31 43.83 5.51
N THR A 49 -28.98 44.05 6.78
CA THR A 49 -27.67 44.55 7.20
C THR A 49 -26.69 43.38 7.24
N ILE A 50 -25.65 43.47 6.43
CA ILE A 50 -24.70 42.36 6.19
C ILE A 50 -23.30 42.77 6.65
N LEU A 51 -22.62 41.86 7.35
CA LEU A 51 -21.18 41.88 7.55
C LEU A 51 -20.53 40.81 6.67
N ASN A 52 -19.43 41.18 6.01
CA ASN A 52 -18.60 40.22 5.29
C ASN A 52 -17.35 39.94 6.12
N HIS A 53 -17.18 38.70 6.54
CA HIS A 53 -16.00 38.24 7.24
C HIS A 53 -15.11 37.48 6.27
N THR A 54 -13.83 37.80 6.25
CA THR A 54 -12.81 36.99 5.58
C THR A 54 -11.98 36.34 6.67
N GLU A 55 -12.14 35.03 6.81
CA GLU A 55 -11.37 34.24 7.74
C GLU A 55 -10.11 33.72 7.05
N TYR A 56 -8.96 34.02 7.63
CA TYR A 56 -7.68 33.49 7.20
C TYR A 56 -7.39 32.29 8.07
N ILE A 57 -7.25 31.13 7.44
CA ILE A 57 -7.16 29.83 8.09
C ILE A 57 -5.85 29.14 7.70
N GLU A 58 -5.48 28.14 8.48
CA GLU A 58 -4.35 27.29 8.20
C GLU A 58 -4.56 26.49 6.90
N GLY A 59 -3.53 26.42 6.07
CA GLY A 59 -3.53 25.62 4.85
C GLY A 59 -3.80 24.15 5.10
N MET A 60 -4.35 23.48 4.09
CA MET A 60 -4.77 22.07 4.16
C MET A 60 -3.67 21.12 4.65
N ASP A 61 -2.41 21.34 4.25
CA ASP A 61 -1.25 20.52 4.62
C ASP A 61 -1.00 20.53 6.13
N PHE A 62 -1.00 21.71 6.75
CA PHE A 62 -0.78 21.86 8.18
C PHE A 62 -1.93 21.27 9.00
N ARG A 63 -3.18 21.51 8.58
CA ARG A 63 -4.36 20.89 9.19
C ARG A 63 -4.34 19.37 9.11
N PHE A 64 -3.84 18.82 8.00
CA PHE A 64 -3.68 17.38 7.83
C PHE A 64 -2.55 16.81 8.70
N LEU A 65 -1.42 17.51 8.86
CA LEU A 65 -0.38 17.15 9.83
C LEU A 65 -0.94 17.09 11.25
N LYS A 66 -1.69 18.11 11.69
CA LYS A 66 -2.38 18.09 12.99
C LYS A 66 -3.29 16.87 13.13
N THR A 67 -4.04 16.54 12.07
CA THR A 67 -4.90 15.35 12.05
C THR A 67 -4.11 14.04 12.16
N ILE A 68 -2.96 13.90 11.52
CA ILE A 68 -2.13 12.69 11.62
C ILE A 68 -1.52 12.53 13.01
N PHE A 69 -0.99 13.62 13.58
CA PHE A 69 -0.16 13.52 14.78
C PHE A 69 -0.90 13.74 16.08
N LEU A 70 -1.99 14.51 16.08
CA LEU A 70 -2.74 14.82 17.30
C LEU A 70 -3.94 13.90 17.47
N LYS A 71 -4.70 13.61 16.40
CA LYS A 71 -5.97 12.90 16.53
C LYS A 71 -5.81 11.41 16.78
N GLU A 72 -6.83 10.83 17.42
CA GLU A 72 -6.99 9.39 17.52
C GLU A 72 -7.20 8.76 16.14
N HIS A 73 -6.57 7.61 15.91
CA HIS A 73 -6.77 6.83 14.70
C HIS A 73 -7.49 5.54 15.03
N ASN A 74 -8.47 5.18 14.21
CA ASN A 74 -9.15 3.90 14.26
C ASN A 74 -9.16 3.28 12.85
N ILE A 75 -8.24 2.36 12.60
CA ILE A 75 -7.94 1.82 11.27
C ILE A 75 -8.34 0.35 11.23
N TYR A 76 -9.21 -0.03 10.30
CA TYR A 76 -9.48 -1.44 10.05
C TYR A 76 -8.43 -2.03 9.10
N SER A 77 -7.54 -2.89 9.63
CA SER A 77 -6.42 -3.44 8.85
C SER A 77 -5.92 -4.79 9.40
N TYR A 78 -5.05 -5.46 8.63
CA TYR A 78 -4.47 -6.75 8.99
C TYR A 78 -3.49 -6.61 10.16
N CYS A 79 -3.70 -7.39 11.23
CA CYS A 79 -2.75 -7.50 12.32
C CYS A 79 -1.85 -8.72 12.09
N PRO A 80 -0.52 -8.54 11.92
CA PRO A 80 0.40 -9.63 11.59
C PRO A 80 0.52 -10.67 12.69
N GLU A 81 0.43 -10.24 13.95
CA GLU A 81 0.46 -11.11 15.12
C GLU A 81 -0.85 -11.91 15.28
N CYS A 82 -2.02 -11.27 15.10
CA CYS A 82 -3.29 -11.98 15.16
C CYS A 82 -3.57 -12.85 13.92
N LYS A 83 -2.86 -12.60 12.81
CA LYS A 83 -3.09 -13.21 11.50
C LYS A 83 -4.52 -13.04 10.96
N ARG A 84 -5.15 -11.91 11.29
CA ARG A 84 -6.49 -11.54 10.82
C ARG A 84 -6.67 -10.03 10.81
N ASP A 85 -7.71 -9.59 10.11
CA ASP A 85 -8.13 -8.19 10.08
C ASP A 85 -8.74 -7.82 11.44
N ASN A 86 -8.31 -6.70 12.04
CA ASN A 86 -8.80 -6.15 13.30
C ASN A 86 -8.80 -4.61 13.20
N TYR A 87 -9.45 -3.95 14.16
CA TYR A 87 -9.21 -2.52 14.37
C TYR A 87 -7.84 -2.30 15.03
N ILE A 88 -7.09 -1.34 14.49
CA ILE A 88 -5.80 -0.85 14.96
C ILE A 88 -6.03 0.58 15.41
N VAL A 89 -5.80 0.83 16.69
CA VAL A 89 -6.11 2.10 17.32
C VAL A 89 -4.85 2.78 17.84
N SER A 90 -4.77 4.09 17.72
CA SER A 90 -3.80 4.91 18.45
C SER A 90 -4.54 5.84 19.39
N ASN A 91 -3.94 6.07 20.55
CA ASN A 91 -4.36 7.17 21.40
C ASN A 91 -3.84 8.46 20.74
N GLY A 92 -4.66 9.50 20.74
CA GLY A 92 -4.29 10.82 20.24
C GLY A 92 -3.25 11.47 21.15
N LEU A 93 -2.53 12.43 20.59
CA LEU A 93 -1.69 13.38 21.32
C LEU A 93 -2.43 14.71 21.56
N GLU A 94 -3.75 14.77 21.34
CA GLU A 94 -4.60 15.95 21.54
C GLU A 94 -4.38 16.64 22.89
N ALA A 95 -4.18 15.87 23.98
CA ALA A 95 -3.91 16.43 25.32
C ALA A 95 -2.57 17.19 25.44
N ILE A 96 -1.68 17.13 24.45
CA ILE A 96 -0.41 17.87 24.41
C ILE A 96 -0.63 19.33 23.98
N LEU A 97 -1.74 19.64 23.33
CA LEU A 97 -2.08 20.96 22.78
C LEU A 97 -3.50 21.33 23.19
N ASP A 98 -3.68 21.79 24.43
CA ASP A 98 -4.98 22.22 25.02
C ASP A 98 -5.77 23.27 24.18
N ASN A 99 -5.18 23.88 23.15
CA ASN A 99 -5.71 25.08 22.48
C ASN A 99 -5.60 25.12 20.92
N ASP A 100 -5.26 24.02 20.24
CA ASP A 100 -4.87 24.07 18.81
C ASP A 100 -5.86 23.39 17.83
N THR A 101 -7.13 23.28 18.24
CA THR A 101 -8.20 22.68 17.42
C THR A 101 -8.80 23.65 16.40
N ASP A 102 -8.65 24.96 16.61
CA ASP A 102 -9.12 25.99 15.70
C ASP A 102 -8.11 26.23 14.58
N ASP A 103 -8.58 26.23 13.34
CA ASP A 103 -7.76 26.54 12.16
C ASP A 103 -7.75 28.02 11.80
N ILE A 104 -8.55 28.86 12.47
CA ILE A 104 -8.57 30.29 12.23
C ILE A 104 -7.31 30.96 12.78
N LEU A 105 -6.62 31.69 11.89
CA LEU A 105 -5.47 32.51 12.20
C LEU A 105 -5.91 33.94 12.52
N THR A 106 -6.74 34.54 11.66
CA THR A 106 -7.31 35.87 11.90
C THR A 106 -8.60 36.05 11.11
N ILE A 107 -9.39 37.05 11.48
CA ILE A 107 -10.63 37.40 10.79
C ILE A 107 -10.57 38.89 10.46
N GLY A 108 -10.71 39.24 9.18
CA GLY A 108 -11.01 40.60 8.75
C GLY A 108 -12.51 40.77 8.57
N THR A 109 -13.07 41.91 8.96
CA THR A 109 -14.51 42.18 8.82
C THR A 109 -14.69 43.45 8.00
N ASN A 110 -15.51 43.37 6.95
CA ASN A 110 -15.76 44.43 5.99
C ASN A 110 -14.46 45.02 5.40
N ILE A 111 -13.53 44.13 5.02
CA ILE A 111 -12.26 44.52 4.40
C ILE A 111 -12.55 45.40 3.18
N SER A 112 -12.06 46.62 3.23
CA SER A 112 -12.46 47.71 2.32
C SER A 112 -11.41 48.05 1.27
N SER A 113 -10.18 47.55 1.44
CA SER A 113 -9.06 47.79 0.54
C SER A 113 -8.14 46.57 0.39
N ALA A 114 -7.37 46.54 -0.70
CA ALA A 114 -6.33 45.54 -0.90
C ALA A 114 -5.21 45.62 0.16
N GLU A 115 -4.87 46.83 0.60
CA GLU A 115 -3.87 47.08 1.64
C GLU A 115 -4.28 46.48 3.00
N GLU A 116 -5.57 46.59 3.34
CA GLU A 116 -6.14 45.99 4.55
C GLU A 116 -6.12 44.46 4.46
N ASN A 117 -6.48 43.90 3.29
CA ASN A 117 -6.39 42.47 3.02
C ASN A 117 -4.95 41.93 3.14
N GLU A 118 -3.97 42.61 2.54
CA GLU A 118 -2.55 42.24 2.61
C GLU A 118 -2.03 42.28 4.06
N ALA A 119 -2.46 43.26 4.86
CA ALA A 119 -2.09 43.32 6.27
C ALA A 119 -2.63 42.14 7.08
N HIS A 120 -3.87 41.71 6.83
CA HIS A 120 -4.45 40.53 7.45
C HIS A 120 -3.75 39.24 7.00
N GLU A 121 -3.42 39.10 5.71
CA GLU A 121 -2.70 37.96 5.16
C GLU A 121 -1.30 37.84 5.77
N GLN A 122 -0.57 38.95 5.86
CA GLN A 122 0.75 38.99 6.49
C GLN A 122 0.68 38.61 7.98
N TYR A 123 -0.30 39.14 8.71
CA TYR A 123 -0.52 38.77 10.11
C TYR A 123 -0.86 37.29 10.27
N ALA A 124 -1.71 36.75 9.38
CA ALA A 124 -2.05 35.33 9.37
C ALA A 124 -0.82 34.46 9.13
N LEU A 125 0.06 34.85 8.20
CA LEU A 125 1.30 34.13 7.89
C LEU A 125 2.25 34.10 9.09
N GLU A 126 2.46 35.22 9.77
CA GLU A 126 3.29 35.29 10.98
C GLU A 126 2.73 34.39 12.09
N LYS A 127 1.41 34.42 12.29
CA LYS A 127 0.74 33.57 13.26
C LYS A 127 0.83 32.08 12.91
N LEU A 128 0.70 31.73 11.63
CA LEU A 128 0.87 30.37 11.13
C LEU A 128 2.28 29.86 11.41
N GLN A 129 3.31 30.66 11.09
CA GLN A 129 4.70 30.30 11.35
C GLN A 129 4.96 30.07 12.84
N SER A 130 4.41 30.93 13.71
CA SER A 130 4.50 30.76 15.16
C SER A 130 3.83 29.46 15.63
N ARG A 131 2.59 29.19 15.18
CA ARG A 131 1.87 27.95 15.51
C ARG A 131 2.59 26.71 15.01
N ALA A 132 3.05 26.73 13.77
CA ALA A 132 3.78 25.61 13.16
C ALA A 132 5.06 25.29 13.92
N LYS A 133 5.83 26.32 14.33
CA LYS A 133 7.02 26.13 15.15
C LYS A 133 6.70 25.45 16.48
N GLU A 134 5.71 25.97 17.21
CA GLU A 134 5.27 25.40 18.49
C GLU A 134 4.77 23.96 18.33
N PHE A 135 3.99 23.71 17.28
CA PHE A 135 3.50 22.37 16.92
C PHE A 135 4.67 21.40 16.69
N PHE A 136 5.62 21.73 15.83
CA PHE A 136 6.72 20.83 15.51
C PHE A 136 7.64 20.59 16.71
N GLU A 137 7.94 21.63 17.50
CA GLU A 137 8.73 21.50 18.73
C GLU A 137 8.06 20.55 19.75
N LYS A 138 6.75 20.67 19.96
CA LYS A 138 6.02 19.81 20.90
C LYS A 138 5.84 18.38 20.39
N VAL A 139 5.58 18.20 19.09
CA VAL A 139 5.23 16.91 18.50
C VAL A 139 6.47 16.09 18.17
N PHE A 140 7.51 16.71 17.62
CA PHE A 140 8.73 16.03 17.18
C PHE A 140 9.91 16.17 18.15
N GLY A 141 9.83 17.10 19.10
CA GLY A 141 10.86 17.34 20.11
C GLY A 141 12.20 17.76 19.50
N GLU A 142 13.24 17.78 20.34
CA GLU A 142 14.60 18.20 19.96
C GLU A 142 15.24 17.31 18.89
N THR A 143 14.76 16.06 18.75
CA THR A 143 15.29 15.09 17.78
C THR A 143 14.63 15.18 16.42
N ASN A 144 13.68 16.11 16.24
CA ASN A 144 12.84 16.22 15.04
C ASN A 144 12.24 14.86 14.64
N THR A 145 11.83 14.05 15.62
CA THR A 145 11.36 12.68 15.39
C THR A 145 10.15 12.38 16.25
N ILE A 146 9.11 11.78 15.66
CA ILE A 146 7.92 11.31 16.36
C ILE A 146 7.67 9.83 16.11
N GLN A 147 7.27 9.12 17.17
CA GLN A 147 6.80 7.74 17.10
C GLN A 147 5.30 7.68 17.38
N LEU A 148 4.51 7.44 16.33
CA LEU A 148 3.10 7.11 16.46
C LEU A 148 2.94 5.66 16.92
N LYS A 149 2.29 5.45 18.06
CA LYS A 149 2.08 4.13 18.66
C LYS A 149 0.65 3.67 18.47
N PHE A 150 0.50 2.44 18.03
CA PHE A 150 -0.78 1.82 17.77
C PHE A 150 -0.87 0.48 18.50
N HIS A 151 -2.09 -0.01 18.70
CA HIS A 151 -2.33 -1.35 19.16
C HIS A 151 -3.59 -1.95 18.52
N CYS A 152 -3.60 -3.26 18.29
CA CYS A 152 -4.81 -3.93 17.82
C CYS A 152 -5.84 -4.07 18.97
N THR A 153 -7.12 -4.14 18.61
CA THR A 153 -8.22 -4.33 19.58
C THR A 153 -8.41 -5.79 20.03
N SER A 154 -7.49 -6.70 19.68
CA SER A 154 -7.52 -8.07 20.18
C SER A 154 -7.25 -8.12 21.69
N LYS A 155 -7.59 -9.24 22.34
CA LYS A 155 -7.31 -9.47 23.77
C LYS A 155 -5.84 -9.25 24.14
N HIS A 156 -4.92 -9.52 23.21
CA HIS A 156 -3.48 -9.43 23.43
C HIS A 156 -2.90 -8.03 23.16
N LYS A 157 -3.68 -7.10 22.59
CA LYS A 157 -3.27 -5.71 22.31
C LYS A 157 -1.87 -5.59 21.70
N HIS A 158 -1.59 -6.37 20.65
CA HIS A 158 -0.30 -6.34 19.95
C HIS A 158 0.06 -4.91 19.53
N LYS A 159 1.28 -4.50 19.87
CA LYS A 159 1.78 -3.13 19.69
C LYS A 159 2.39 -2.96 18.32
N MET A 160 2.18 -1.79 17.74
CA MET A 160 2.67 -1.40 16.44
C MET A 160 3.12 0.05 16.52
N TYR A 161 4.02 0.47 15.64
CA TYR A 161 4.41 1.87 15.57
C TYR A 161 4.93 2.26 14.20
N VAL A 162 4.87 3.56 13.93
CA VAL A 162 5.50 4.22 12.79
C VAL A 162 6.32 5.39 13.30
N ILE A 163 7.51 5.59 12.74
CA ILE A 163 8.43 6.67 13.11
C ILE A 163 8.57 7.61 11.91
N PHE A 164 8.41 8.90 12.19
CA PHE A 164 8.65 9.97 11.23
C PHE A 164 9.75 10.91 11.73
N HIS A 165 10.54 11.41 10.79
CA HIS A 165 11.54 12.45 10.99
C HIS A 165 11.15 13.68 10.19
N LEU A 166 11.24 14.86 10.81
CA LEU A 166 11.07 16.16 10.17
C LEU A 166 12.45 16.70 9.79
N THR A 167 12.64 17.05 8.52
CA THR A 167 13.87 17.66 8.05
C THR A 167 13.81 19.18 8.08
N GLU A 168 14.97 19.83 8.17
CA GLU A 168 15.07 21.30 8.18
C GLU A 168 14.55 21.96 6.90
N ASP A 169 14.59 21.24 5.77
CA ASP A 169 14.10 21.70 4.46
C ASP A 169 12.60 21.45 4.24
N GLY A 170 11.83 21.12 5.30
CA GLY A 170 10.37 21.03 5.24
C GLY A 170 9.83 19.71 4.67
N TYR A 171 10.51 18.59 4.93
CA TYR A 171 10.02 17.27 4.54
C TYR A 171 9.75 16.39 5.75
N LEU A 172 8.70 15.60 5.62
CA LEU A 172 8.41 14.50 6.52
C LEU A 172 8.92 13.18 5.91
N ILE A 173 9.76 12.47 6.64
CA ILE A 173 10.35 11.19 6.20
C ILE A 173 9.91 10.08 7.14
N LYS A 174 9.29 9.03 6.60
CA LYS A 174 9.01 7.81 7.38
C LYS A 174 10.30 7.01 7.58
N THR A 175 10.90 7.05 8.76
CA THR A 175 12.21 6.43 9.02
C THR A 175 12.12 5.02 9.60
N GLY A 176 10.97 4.62 10.14
CA GLY A 176 10.81 3.28 10.71
C GLY A 176 9.36 2.86 10.89
N GLN A 177 9.15 1.55 11.06
CA GLN A 177 7.89 0.99 11.52
C GLN A 177 8.08 -0.40 12.15
N TYR A 178 7.10 -0.82 12.94
CA TYR A 178 6.95 -2.19 13.38
C TYR A 178 5.47 -2.55 13.50
N PRO A 179 5.05 -3.76 13.08
CA PRO A 179 5.77 -4.72 12.23
C PRO A 179 6.17 -4.13 10.86
N SER A 180 6.97 -4.86 10.09
CA SER A 180 7.44 -4.38 8.78
C SER A 180 6.28 -4.22 7.78
N ILE A 181 6.48 -3.47 6.70
CA ILE A 181 5.44 -3.26 5.67
C ILE A 181 4.93 -4.60 5.14
N MET A 182 5.84 -5.56 4.97
CA MET A 182 5.50 -6.93 4.53
C MET A 182 4.60 -7.68 5.50
N ASP A 183 4.78 -7.45 6.81
CA ASP A 183 3.98 -8.13 7.81
C ASP A 183 2.54 -7.66 7.74
N PHE A 184 2.33 -6.38 7.42
CA PHE A 184 1.02 -5.78 7.16
C PHE A 184 0.42 -6.14 5.80
N GLU A 185 1.24 -6.48 4.80
CA GLU A 185 0.71 -7.00 3.54
C GLU A 185 -0.02 -8.31 3.81
N LYS A 186 -1.34 -8.25 3.64
CA LYS A 186 -2.26 -9.36 3.78
C LYS A 186 -2.01 -10.37 2.67
N PHE A 187 -1.01 -11.22 2.85
CA PHE A 187 -0.87 -12.37 2.00
C PHE A 187 -1.71 -13.53 2.54
N LYS A 188 -3.03 -13.33 2.63
CA LYS A 188 -3.94 -14.46 2.90
C LYS A 188 -3.64 -15.54 1.84
N ASN A 189 -3.41 -16.75 2.31
CA ASN A 189 -3.29 -17.95 1.48
C ASN A 189 -1.99 -18.11 0.67
N LEU A 190 -0.86 -17.43 0.98
CA LEU A 190 0.41 -17.77 0.30
C LEU A 190 0.81 -19.22 0.52
N ASP A 191 0.58 -19.75 1.71
CA ASP A 191 0.86 -21.17 1.99
C ASP A 191 -0.01 -22.08 1.11
N GLU A 192 -1.24 -21.67 0.79
CA GLU A 192 -2.11 -22.44 -0.11
C GLU A 192 -1.72 -22.28 -1.58
N ILE A 193 -1.25 -21.09 -1.99
CA ILE A 193 -0.87 -20.75 -3.36
C ILE A 193 0.50 -21.33 -3.73
N PHE A 194 1.50 -21.11 -2.88
CA PHE A 194 2.88 -21.57 -3.11
C PHE A 194 3.12 -23.00 -2.62
N GLY A 195 2.26 -23.53 -1.74
CA GLY A 195 2.39 -24.89 -1.22
C GLY A 195 3.77 -25.13 -0.60
N LYS A 196 4.54 -26.05 -1.20
CA LYS A 196 5.90 -26.40 -0.76
C LYS A 196 7.01 -25.56 -1.42
N ASP A 197 6.69 -24.70 -2.39
CA ASP A 197 7.68 -23.86 -3.08
C ASP A 197 8.07 -22.62 -2.23
N ASN A 198 8.87 -22.89 -1.20
CA ASN A 198 9.40 -21.86 -0.32
C ASN A 198 10.30 -20.84 -1.03
N VAL A 199 10.94 -21.24 -2.14
CA VAL A 199 11.86 -20.36 -2.88
C VAL A 199 11.05 -19.31 -3.63
N SER A 200 10.00 -19.70 -4.35
CA SER A 200 9.12 -18.73 -5.03
C SER A 200 8.35 -17.87 -4.04
N LYS A 201 7.97 -18.41 -2.88
CA LYS A 201 7.38 -17.62 -1.79
C LYS A 201 8.34 -16.53 -1.28
N LYS A 202 9.64 -16.86 -1.14
CA LYS A 202 10.67 -15.89 -0.76
C LYS A 202 10.90 -14.84 -1.85
N ASP A 203 10.97 -15.28 -3.11
CA ASP A 203 11.12 -14.37 -4.25
C ASP A 203 9.92 -13.41 -4.35
N PHE A 204 8.70 -13.90 -4.08
CA PHE A 204 7.49 -13.08 -4.09
C PHE A 204 7.54 -11.98 -3.03
N ARG A 205 7.87 -12.34 -1.78
CA ARG A 205 8.09 -11.36 -0.71
C ARG A 205 9.18 -10.35 -1.07
N THR A 206 10.27 -10.82 -1.66
CA THR A 206 11.38 -9.95 -2.08
C THR A 206 10.93 -8.98 -3.17
N ALA A 207 10.12 -9.43 -4.14
CA ALA A 207 9.54 -8.56 -5.17
C ALA A 207 8.69 -7.45 -4.53
N THR A 208 7.85 -7.80 -3.56
CA THR A 208 7.03 -6.82 -2.81
C THR A 208 7.92 -5.80 -2.10
N ILE A 209 8.93 -6.25 -1.35
CA ILE A 209 9.87 -5.35 -0.65
C ILE A 209 10.50 -4.37 -1.63
N LEU A 210 11.05 -4.88 -2.74
CA LEU A 210 11.71 -4.06 -3.74
C LEU A 210 10.77 -3.03 -4.34
N LYS A 211 9.52 -3.41 -4.63
CA LYS A 211 8.49 -2.47 -5.08
C LYS A 211 8.22 -1.40 -4.03
N THR A 212 8.12 -1.75 -2.74
CA THR A 212 7.94 -0.73 -1.69
C THR A 212 9.10 0.26 -1.70
N HIS A 213 10.34 -0.19 -1.86
CA HIS A 213 11.51 0.69 -1.95
C HIS A 213 11.74 1.33 -3.33
N ASN A 214 10.72 1.39 -4.20
CA ASN A 214 10.80 1.98 -5.54
C ASN A 214 11.83 1.33 -6.50
N TYR A 215 12.20 0.07 -6.26
CA TYR A 215 13.02 -0.73 -7.17
C TYR A 215 12.12 -1.65 -8.02
N GLY A 216 11.41 -1.06 -8.98
CA GLY A 216 10.49 -1.73 -9.90
C GLY A 216 11.16 -2.77 -10.81
N VAL A 217 12.31 -2.46 -11.42
CA VAL A 217 13.03 -3.39 -12.31
C VAL A 217 13.46 -4.64 -11.53
N ALA A 218 13.98 -4.45 -10.33
CA ALA A 218 14.35 -5.55 -9.45
C ALA A 218 13.10 -6.34 -9.02
N ALA A 219 11.98 -5.68 -8.70
CA ALA A 219 10.73 -6.37 -8.40
C ALA A 219 10.25 -7.26 -9.57
N PHE A 220 10.36 -6.77 -10.82
CA PHE A 220 10.04 -7.53 -12.03
C PHE A 220 10.96 -8.74 -12.22
N LEU A 221 12.25 -8.61 -11.90
CA LEU A 221 13.19 -9.74 -11.92
C LEU A 221 12.69 -10.90 -11.05
N TYR A 222 12.23 -10.59 -9.83
CA TYR A 222 11.74 -11.62 -8.91
C TYR A 222 10.41 -12.22 -9.36
N LEU A 223 9.49 -11.43 -9.92
CA LEU A 223 8.28 -11.97 -10.55
C LEU A 223 8.61 -12.90 -11.73
N ARG A 224 9.62 -12.55 -12.53
CA ARG A 224 10.10 -13.40 -13.64
C ARG A 224 10.70 -14.70 -13.14
N ARG A 225 11.49 -14.67 -12.07
CA ARG A 225 12.06 -15.89 -11.45
C ARG A 225 10.97 -16.85 -11.01
N ILE A 226 9.89 -16.34 -10.40
CA ILE A 226 8.74 -17.16 -9.99
C ILE A 226 8.08 -17.82 -11.21
N PHE A 227 7.82 -17.03 -12.26
CA PHE A 227 7.23 -17.52 -13.51
C PHE A 227 8.09 -18.64 -14.15
N GLU A 228 9.39 -18.39 -14.30
CA GLU A 228 10.31 -19.35 -14.93
C GLU A 228 10.47 -20.61 -14.06
N ARG A 229 10.54 -20.46 -12.72
CA ARG A 229 10.66 -21.60 -11.81
C ARG A 229 9.45 -22.52 -11.88
N LEU A 230 8.23 -21.99 -11.95
CA LEU A 230 7.03 -22.81 -12.11
C LEU A 230 7.17 -23.72 -13.35
N ILE A 231 7.56 -23.15 -14.49
CA ILE A 231 7.72 -23.88 -15.75
C ILE A 231 8.79 -24.96 -15.63
N ILE A 232 9.93 -24.65 -15.01
CA ILE A 232 11.02 -25.60 -14.79
C ILE A 232 10.55 -26.76 -13.89
N LEU A 233 9.87 -26.49 -12.78
CA LEU A 233 9.37 -27.52 -11.87
C LEU A 233 8.38 -28.46 -12.57
N LYS A 234 7.51 -27.92 -13.43
CA LYS A 234 6.56 -28.71 -14.22
C LYS A 234 7.23 -29.53 -15.30
N ALA A 235 8.26 -28.99 -15.96
CA ALA A 235 9.08 -29.74 -16.91
C ALA A 235 9.80 -30.90 -16.22
N GLN A 236 10.44 -30.66 -15.07
CA GLN A 236 11.09 -31.71 -14.28
C GLN A 236 10.12 -32.83 -13.89
N THR A 237 8.91 -32.46 -13.47
CA THR A 237 7.85 -33.44 -13.17
C THR A 237 7.48 -34.24 -14.42
N ALA A 238 7.24 -33.59 -15.56
CA ALA A 238 6.90 -34.28 -16.81
C ALA A 238 8.02 -35.19 -17.32
N ILE A 239 9.29 -34.78 -17.18
CA ILE A 239 10.47 -35.59 -17.49
C ILE A 239 10.53 -36.83 -16.60
N SER A 240 10.32 -36.65 -15.28
CA SER A 240 10.33 -37.77 -14.32
C SER A 240 9.22 -38.80 -14.57
N GLU A 241 8.10 -38.36 -15.17
CA GLU A 241 6.99 -39.23 -15.58
C GLU A 241 7.20 -39.84 -16.98
N GLY A 242 8.30 -39.53 -17.67
CA GLY A 242 8.60 -40.03 -19.01
C GLY A 242 7.76 -39.39 -20.13
N LEU A 243 7.05 -38.30 -19.85
CA LEU A 243 6.19 -37.59 -20.80
C LEU A 243 6.98 -36.64 -21.72
N LEU A 244 8.22 -36.33 -21.36
CA LEU A 244 9.02 -35.31 -22.02
C LEU A 244 10.51 -35.68 -22.00
N ARG A 245 11.21 -35.41 -23.11
CA ARG A 245 12.67 -35.51 -23.21
C ARG A 245 13.31 -34.16 -22.92
N GLU A 246 14.25 -34.13 -21.98
CA GLU A 246 14.91 -32.90 -21.50
C GLU A 246 15.54 -32.09 -22.63
N GLU A 247 16.34 -32.75 -23.49
CA GLU A 247 17.03 -32.12 -24.62
C GLU A 247 16.09 -31.40 -25.60
N ASP A 248 14.90 -31.97 -25.83
CA ASP A 248 13.90 -31.43 -26.75
C ASP A 248 13.21 -30.20 -26.14
N PHE A 249 13.14 -30.12 -24.83
CA PHE A 249 12.47 -29.03 -24.13
C PHE A 249 13.39 -27.85 -23.88
N GLU A 250 14.64 -28.07 -23.50
CA GLU A 250 15.58 -26.98 -23.17
C GLU A 250 15.75 -25.99 -24.33
N LYS A 251 15.83 -26.51 -25.57
CA LYS A 251 16.02 -25.74 -26.81
C LYS A 251 14.82 -24.87 -27.19
N LYS A 252 13.64 -25.13 -26.63
CA LYS A 252 12.40 -24.41 -26.98
C LYS A 252 12.35 -23.02 -26.38
N LYS A 253 11.68 -22.11 -27.08
CA LYS A 253 11.37 -20.78 -26.55
C LYS A 253 10.37 -20.90 -25.41
N MET A 254 10.34 -19.90 -24.51
CA MET A 254 9.48 -19.93 -23.32
C MET A 254 7.99 -20.18 -23.66
N GLN A 255 7.48 -19.55 -24.71
CA GLN A 255 6.08 -19.73 -25.13
C GLN A 255 5.78 -21.17 -25.59
N GLU A 256 6.73 -21.80 -26.27
CA GLU A 256 6.62 -23.19 -26.74
C GLU A 256 6.71 -24.16 -25.56
N LYS A 257 7.60 -23.88 -24.59
CA LYS A 257 7.71 -24.63 -23.33
C LYS A 257 6.39 -24.65 -22.58
N VAL A 258 5.77 -23.50 -22.40
CA VAL A 258 4.45 -23.38 -21.78
C VAL A 258 3.42 -24.16 -22.58
N LYS A 259 3.33 -23.96 -23.90
CA LYS A 259 2.35 -24.66 -24.74
C LYS A 259 2.46 -26.19 -24.62
N GLN A 260 3.68 -26.72 -24.68
CA GLN A 260 3.90 -28.16 -24.56
C GLN A 260 3.48 -28.70 -23.18
N LEU A 261 3.78 -27.99 -22.10
CA LEU A 261 3.35 -28.39 -20.76
C LEU A 261 1.82 -28.32 -20.59
N HIS A 262 1.17 -27.40 -21.29
CA HIS A 262 -0.29 -27.29 -21.30
C HIS A 262 -0.94 -28.47 -22.01
N GLU A 263 -0.42 -28.85 -23.19
CA GLU A 263 -0.85 -30.04 -23.93
C GLU A 263 -0.70 -31.33 -23.10
N LEU A 264 0.28 -31.38 -22.19
CA LEU A 264 0.46 -32.47 -21.22
C LEU A 264 -0.42 -32.36 -19.96
N GLY A 265 -1.26 -31.34 -19.85
CA GLY A 265 -2.11 -31.07 -18.69
C GLY A 265 -1.35 -30.71 -17.41
N LYS A 266 -0.10 -30.24 -17.53
CA LYS A 266 0.79 -29.96 -16.38
C LYS A 266 0.70 -28.54 -15.85
N ILE A 267 0.13 -27.64 -16.63
CA ILE A 267 -0.02 -26.22 -16.28
C ILE A 267 -1.45 -25.74 -16.55
N PRO A 268 -1.90 -24.67 -15.87
CA PRO A 268 -3.23 -24.14 -16.04
C PRO A 268 -3.47 -23.41 -17.37
N ASP A 269 -4.75 -23.29 -17.75
CA ASP A 269 -5.20 -22.64 -18.99
C ASP A 269 -4.81 -21.15 -18.99
N TYR A 270 -5.00 -20.43 -17.89
CA TYR A 270 -4.69 -19.00 -17.79
C TYR A 270 -3.22 -18.71 -18.10
N LEU A 271 -2.30 -19.58 -17.65
CA LEU A 271 -0.88 -19.45 -17.99
C LEU A 271 -0.65 -19.64 -19.49
N ASN A 272 -1.28 -20.63 -20.11
CA ASN A 272 -1.13 -20.88 -21.55
C ASN A 272 -1.73 -19.74 -22.39
N GLU A 273 -2.88 -19.21 -22.03
CA GLU A 273 -3.54 -18.09 -22.72
C GLU A 273 -2.70 -16.81 -22.67
N ASN A 274 -2.12 -16.51 -21.50
CA ASN A 274 -1.46 -15.24 -21.24
C ASN A 274 0.08 -15.28 -21.34
N LYS A 275 0.68 -16.44 -21.63
CA LYS A 275 2.14 -16.66 -21.66
C LYS A 275 2.93 -15.60 -22.45
N THR A 276 2.39 -15.20 -23.60
CA THR A 276 3.04 -14.24 -24.50
C THR A 276 3.12 -12.86 -23.87
N PHE A 277 2.01 -12.40 -23.28
CA PHE A 277 1.92 -11.08 -22.67
C PHE A 277 2.71 -11.03 -21.37
N ILE A 278 2.50 -11.99 -20.46
CA ILE A 278 3.14 -12.00 -19.15
C ILE A 278 4.67 -12.10 -19.28
N TYR A 279 5.16 -13.08 -20.05
CA TYR A 279 6.60 -13.23 -20.26
C TYR A 279 7.20 -12.06 -21.05
N GLY A 280 6.46 -11.54 -22.03
CA GLY A 280 6.88 -10.36 -22.80
C GLY A 280 7.07 -9.12 -21.92
N ILE A 281 6.11 -8.83 -21.03
CA ILE A 281 6.17 -7.72 -20.08
C ILE A 281 7.34 -7.93 -19.10
N LEU A 282 7.46 -9.11 -18.50
CA LEU A 282 8.54 -9.43 -17.56
C LEU A 282 9.92 -9.32 -18.20
N SER A 283 10.06 -9.75 -19.46
CA SER A 283 11.31 -9.65 -20.21
C SER A 283 11.63 -8.20 -20.57
N LYS A 284 10.66 -7.43 -21.08
CA LYS A 284 10.84 -6.00 -21.38
C LYS A 284 11.18 -5.18 -20.14
N GLY A 285 10.59 -5.51 -19.00
CA GLY A 285 10.87 -4.86 -17.71
C GLY A 285 12.34 -4.84 -17.33
N LEU A 286 13.11 -5.84 -17.77
CA LEU A 286 14.54 -5.99 -17.45
C LEU A 286 15.48 -5.33 -18.46
N HIS A 287 14.97 -4.99 -19.65
CA HIS A 287 15.81 -4.58 -20.77
C HIS A 287 15.44 -3.20 -21.34
N GLN A 288 14.20 -2.75 -21.15
CA GLN A 288 13.64 -1.62 -21.90
C GLN A 288 12.86 -0.64 -21.02
N LEU A 289 12.22 -1.09 -19.94
CA LEU A 289 11.39 -0.24 -19.09
C LEU A 289 12.21 0.47 -18.00
N THR A 290 11.78 1.66 -17.62
CA THR A 290 12.36 2.39 -16.50
C THR A 290 11.84 1.87 -15.16
N GLU A 291 12.49 2.26 -14.05
CA GLU A 291 11.98 1.96 -12.69
C GLU A 291 10.52 2.43 -12.52
N LYS A 292 10.21 3.62 -13.03
CA LYS A 292 8.86 4.20 -12.95
C LYS A 292 7.84 3.38 -13.73
N ASP A 293 8.18 2.93 -14.93
CA ASP A 293 7.30 2.09 -15.75
C ASP A 293 7.04 0.75 -15.08
N CYS A 294 8.08 0.11 -14.53
CA CYS A 294 7.94 -1.14 -13.80
C CYS A 294 7.06 -0.98 -12.55
N LEU A 295 7.27 0.07 -11.75
CA LEU A 295 6.44 0.34 -10.58
C LEU A 295 4.96 0.56 -10.93
N ALA A 296 4.67 1.30 -12.00
CA ALA A 296 3.30 1.56 -12.46
C ALA A 296 2.57 0.28 -12.91
N ASN A 297 3.31 -0.70 -13.43
CA ASN A 297 2.76 -1.95 -13.96
C ASN A 297 2.91 -3.14 -12.99
N TYR A 298 3.43 -2.93 -11.77
CA TYR A 298 3.73 -4.01 -10.83
C TYR A 298 2.48 -4.73 -10.33
N GLU A 299 1.44 -3.98 -9.92
CA GLU A 299 0.24 -4.57 -9.30
C GLU A 299 -0.51 -5.53 -10.27
N PRO A 300 -0.83 -5.15 -11.53
CA PRO A 300 -1.45 -6.07 -12.48
C PRO A 300 -0.61 -7.31 -12.75
N LEU A 301 0.72 -7.16 -12.82
CA LEU A 301 1.62 -8.27 -13.11
C LEU A 301 1.75 -9.23 -11.92
N LYS A 302 1.82 -8.69 -10.70
CA LYS A 302 1.77 -9.46 -9.45
C LYS A 302 0.49 -10.30 -9.39
N GLU A 303 -0.66 -9.71 -9.71
CA GLU A 303 -1.96 -10.37 -9.68
C GLU A 303 -2.04 -11.50 -10.72
N ALA A 304 -1.54 -11.27 -11.94
CA ALA A 304 -1.44 -12.32 -12.96
C ALA A 304 -0.59 -13.52 -12.51
N ILE A 305 0.55 -13.28 -11.85
CA ILE A 305 1.39 -14.35 -11.28
C ILE A 305 0.67 -15.10 -10.16
N LEU A 306 -0.06 -14.40 -9.29
CA LEU A 306 -0.85 -15.03 -8.23
C LEU A 306 -1.96 -15.93 -8.79
N ILE A 307 -2.66 -15.51 -9.84
CA ILE A 307 -3.68 -16.32 -10.53
C ILE A 307 -3.05 -17.60 -11.07
N ILE A 308 -1.92 -17.48 -11.79
CA ILE A 308 -1.19 -18.64 -12.34
C ILE A 308 -0.84 -19.65 -11.24
N LEU A 309 -0.26 -19.18 -10.13
CA LEU A 309 0.16 -20.05 -9.04
C LEU A 309 -1.03 -20.70 -8.34
N LYS A 310 -2.12 -19.96 -8.15
CA LYS A 310 -3.35 -20.47 -7.54
C LYS A 310 -3.98 -21.57 -8.38
N GLU A 311 -4.18 -21.33 -9.68
CA GLU A 311 -4.74 -22.34 -10.59
C GLU A 311 -3.84 -23.57 -10.68
N ASN A 312 -2.52 -23.38 -10.62
CA ASN A 312 -1.59 -24.48 -10.56
C ASN A 312 -1.75 -25.34 -9.29
N SER A 313 -1.83 -24.70 -8.12
CA SER A 313 -2.09 -25.38 -6.84
C SER A 313 -3.40 -26.16 -6.88
N ASP A 314 -4.45 -25.57 -7.44
CA ASP A 314 -5.76 -26.21 -7.57
C ASP A 314 -5.77 -27.36 -8.58
N LEU A 315 -4.97 -27.28 -9.66
CA LEU A 315 -4.73 -28.39 -10.58
C LEU A 315 -4.06 -29.57 -9.87
N GLU A 316 -3.01 -29.32 -9.08
CA GLU A 316 -2.31 -30.37 -8.33
C GLU A 316 -3.21 -31.04 -7.28
N LYS A 317 -4.01 -30.26 -6.55
CA LYS A 317 -4.99 -30.79 -5.60
C LYS A 317 -6.02 -31.68 -6.28
N ARG A 318 -6.58 -31.23 -7.41
CA ARG A 318 -7.54 -32.02 -8.21
C ARG A 318 -6.94 -33.34 -8.67
N GLU A 319 -5.71 -33.34 -9.18
CA GLU A 319 -5.02 -34.55 -9.63
C GLU A 319 -4.73 -35.52 -8.48
N LYS A 320 -4.33 -35.01 -7.31
CA LYS A 320 -4.13 -35.84 -6.12
C LYS A 320 -5.42 -36.50 -5.66
N ILE A 321 -6.52 -35.75 -5.59
CA ILE A 321 -7.84 -36.26 -5.22
C ILE A 321 -8.30 -37.34 -6.21
N LYS A 322 -8.16 -37.11 -7.52
CA LYS A 322 -8.49 -38.13 -8.55
C LYS A 322 -7.70 -39.42 -8.33
N LYS A 323 -6.38 -39.34 -8.15
CA LYS A 323 -5.52 -40.51 -7.93
C LYS A 323 -5.91 -41.28 -6.67
N GLU A 324 -6.18 -40.58 -5.56
CA GLU A 324 -6.60 -41.20 -4.30
C GLU A 324 -7.97 -41.86 -4.42
N THR A 325 -8.94 -41.18 -5.05
CA THR A 325 -10.28 -41.72 -5.28
C THR A 325 -10.23 -42.95 -6.19
N SER A 326 -9.48 -42.90 -7.30
CA SER A 326 -9.33 -44.06 -8.20
C SER A 326 -8.69 -45.25 -7.50
N LYS A 327 -7.71 -45.03 -6.61
CA LYS A 327 -7.13 -46.11 -5.79
C LYS A 327 -8.15 -46.76 -4.86
N LYS A 328 -8.98 -45.95 -4.18
CA LYS A 328 -10.06 -46.44 -3.31
C LYS A 328 -11.13 -47.20 -4.10
N LEU A 329 -11.52 -46.69 -5.27
CA LEU A 329 -12.47 -47.38 -6.15
C LEU A 329 -11.92 -48.73 -6.62
N ASN A 330 -10.63 -48.78 -6.98
CA ASN A 330 -9.97 -50.03 -7.35
C ASN A 330 -9.93 -51.03 -6.19
N SER A 331 -9.60 -50.59 -4.97
CA SER A 331 -9.58 -51.49 -3.80
C SER A 331 -10.96 -52.08 -3.52
N ILE A 332 -12.02 -51.25 -3.56
CA ILE A 332 -13.41 -51.69 -3.41
C ILE A 332 -13.77 -52.71 -4.50
N HIS A 333 -13.44 -52.43 -5.76
CA HIS A 333 -13.71 -53.33 -6.87
C HIS A 333 -12.98 -54.69 -6.74
N THR A 334 -11.74 -54.70 -6.24
CA THR A 334 -11.04 -55.97 -5.94
C THR A 334 -11.70 -56.75 -4.80
N GLU A 335 -12.10 -56.08 -3.71
CA GLU A 335 -12.77 -56.72 -2.57
C GLU A 335 -14.14 -57.31 -2.96
N MET A 336 -14.88 -56.63 -3.84
CA MET A 336 -16.16 -57.11 -4.37
C MET A 336 -16.02 -58.31 -5.31
N LYS A 337 -14.88 -58.51 -5.97
CA LYS A 337 -14.61 -59.68 -6.83
C LYS A 337 -14.16 -60.92 -6.04
N SER A 338 -13.69 -60.74 -4.81
CA SER A 338 -13.25 -61.81 -3.91
C SER A 338 -14.37 -62.35 -2.99
N LYS A 339 -15.58 -61.79 -3.09
CA LYS A 339 -16.83 -62.35 -2.55
C LYS A 339 -17.59 -63.02 -3.69
#